data_AF-A0A2E8D4K0-F1
#
_entry.id   AF-A0A2E8D4K0-F1
#
_cell.length_a   1.000
_cell.length_b   1.000
_cell.length_c   1.000
_cell.angle_alpha   90.00
_cell.angle_beta   90.00
_cell.angle_gamma   90.00
#
_symmetry.space_group_name_H-M   'P 1'
#
loop_
_entity.id
_entity.type
_entity.pdbx_description
1 polymer ?
#
loop_
_entity_poly.entity_id
_entity_poly.type
_entity_poly.pdbx_seq_one_letter_code
_entity_poly.pdbx_strand_id
1 'polypeptide(L)'
;MVRVVIGIVVAVGLGVPLTIWGVLRIQYSLALRENARVASERGNPLWADNPPSSDSFQPTYAVPRQAIVEGFEILSAEQGDRLLASDELVIGVEVDGQARAYPINMLTGPAREIINDELAGTAIASTW
;
A
#
# COMPACT_ATOMS: atom_id res chain seq x y z
N MET A 1 -46.11 29.37 4.87
CA MET A 1 -44.70 29.49 4.44
C MET A 1 -43.79 28.47 5.13
N VAL A 2 -43.78 28.38 6.46
CA VAL A 2 -42.89 27.47 7.25
C VAL A 2 -43.02 25.98 6.86
N ARG A 3 -44.23 25.46 6.62
CA ARG A 3 -44.44 24.05 6.24
C ARG A 3 -43.85 23.65 4.88
N VAL A 4 -43.79 24.58 3.93
CA VAL A 4 -43.23 24.33 2.59
C VAL A 4 -41.70 24.27 2.66
N VAL A 5 -41.09 25.15 3.45
CA VAL A 5 -39.63 25.18 3.68
C VAL A 5 -39.16 23.90 4.38
N ILE A 6 -39.88 23.44 5.40
CA ILE A 6 -39.56 22.17 6.10
C ILE A 6 -39.66 20.97 5.14
N GLY A 7 -40.69 20.92 4.29
CA GLY A 7 -40.85 19.84 3.30
C GLY A 7 -39.70 19.75 2.30
N ILE A 8 -39.19 20.89 1.83
CA ILE A 8 -38.04 20.94 0.90
C ILE A 8 -36.75 20.49 1.60
N VAL A 9 -36.52 20.94 2.83
CA VAL A 9 -35.32 20.57 3.60
C VAL A 9 -35.28 19.07 3.89
N VAL A 10 -36.42 18.45 4.22
CA VAL A 10 -36.50 16.99 4.42
C VAL A 10 -36.27 16.22 3.12
N ALA A 11 -36.87 16.68 2.01
CA ALA A 11 -36.69 16.04 0.70
C ALA A 11 -35.24 16.10 0.21
N VAL A 12 -34.56 17.23 0.36
CA VAL A 12 -33.14 17.39 0.01
C VAL A 12 -32.24 16.62 1.00
N GLY A 13 -32.55 16.71 2.29
CA GLY A 13 -31.80 16.05 3.36
C GLY A 13 -31.83 14.52 3.30
N LEU A 14 -32.88 13.91 2.74
CA LEU A 14 -32.95 12.46 2.50
C LEU A 14 -32.55 12.08 1.07
N GLY A 15 -32.87 12.91 0.08
CA GLY A 15 -32.58 12.64 -1.32
C GLY A 15 -31.08 12.55 -1.59
N VAL A 16 -30.29 13.50 -1.10
CA VAL A 16 -28.84 13.53 -1.34
C VAL A 16 -28.13 12.31 -0.73
N PRO A 17 -28.33 11.94 0.55
CA PRO A 17 -27.74 10.72 1.11
C PRO A 17 -28.18 9.45 0.39
N LEU A 18 -29.45 9.34 -0.03
CA LEU A 18 -29.95 8.17 -0.76
C LEU A 18 -29.32 8.06 -2.15
N THR A 19 -29.12 9.18 -2.86
CA THR A 19 -28.41 9.19 -4.13
C THR A 19 -26.94 8.81 -3.96
N ILE A 20 -26.25 9.38 -2.96
CA ILE A 20 -24.85 9.02 -2.65
C ILE A 20 -24.75 7.53 -2.30
N TRP A 21 -25.62 7.02 -1.42
CA TRP A 21 -25.66 5.61 -1.04
C TRP A 21 -25.93 4.71 -2.25
N GLY A 22 -26.88 5.09 -3.12
CA GLY A 22 -27.19 4.37 -4.35
C GLY A 22 -26.01 4.29 -5.31
N VAL A 23 -25.33 5.42 -5.54
CA VAL A 23 -24.13 5.48 -6.39
C VAL A 23 -23.00 4.62 -5.83
N LEU A 24 -22.71 4.72 -4.52
CA LEU A 24 -21.68 3.91 -3.87
C LEU A 24 -22.01 2.41 -3.94
N ARG A 25 -23.28 2.03 -3.73
CA ARG A 25 -23.73 0.64 -3.87
C ARG A 25 -23.57 0.12 -5.28
N ILE A 26 -23.91 0.92 -6.29
CA ILE A 26 -23.74 0.54 -7.70
C ILE A 26 -22.26 0.35 -8.01
N GLN A 27 -21.41 1.32 -7.70
CA GLN A 27 -19.96 1.24 -7.93
C GLN A 27 -19.34 0.02 -7.25
N TYR A 28 -19.68 -0.21 -5.99
CA TYR A 28 -19.22 -1.39 -5.25
C TYR A 28 -19.70 -2.71 -5.90
N SER A 29 -20.95 -2.76 -6.36
CA SER A 29 -21.49 -3.95 -7.03
C SER A 29 -20.83 -4.22 -8.38
N LEU A 30 -20.45 -3.18 -9.11
CA LEU A 30 -19.75 -3.30 -10.39
C LEU A 30 -18.32 -3.79 -10.16
N ALA A 31 -17.62 -3.22 -9.18
CA ALA A 31 -16.27 -3.68 -8.81
C ALA A 31 -16.26 -5.14 -8.37
N LEU A 32 -17.24 -5.57 -7.56
CA LEU A 32 -17.39 -6.97 -7.16
C LEU A 32 -17.62 -7.91 -8.36
N ARG A 33 -18.45 -7.50 -9.32
CA ARG A 33 -18.72 -8.29 -10.54
C ARG A 33 -17.49 -8.41 -11.42
N GLU A 34 -16.73 -7.33 -11.57
CA GLU A 34 -15.49 -7.35 -12.35
C GLU A 34 -14.44 -8.24 -11.68
N ASN A 35 -14.27 -8.14 -10.37
CA ASN A 35 -13.36 -9.03 -9.62
C ASN A 35 -13.78 -10.50 -9.72
N ALA A 36 -15.08 -10.79 -9.62
CA ALA A 36 -15.62 -12.14 -9.78
C ALA A 36 -15.39 -12.68 -11.20
N ARG A 37 -15.52 -11.82 -12.22
CA ARG A 37 -15.21 -12.16 -13.61
C ARG A 37 -13.74 -12.52 -13.76
N VAL A 38 -12.82 -11.64 -13.33
CA VAL A 38 -11.36 -11.88 -13.38
C VAL A 38 -10.99 -13.17 -12.64
N ALA A 39 -11.60 -13.45 -11.48
CA ALA A 39 -11.38 -14.70 -10.75
C ALA A 39 -11.89 -15.94 -11.50
N SER A 40 -12.96 -15.82 -12.29
CA SER A 40 -13.60 -16.92 -13.03
C SER A 40 -13.06 -17.16 -14.45
N GLU A 41 -12.32 -16.21 -15.02
CA GLU A 41 -11.72 -16.34 -16.35
C GLU A 41 -10.66 -17.44 -16.31
N ARG A 42 -10.88 -18.58 -16.98
CA ARG A 42 -9.85 -19.59 -17.27
C ARG A 42 -8.77 -18.92 -18.13
N GLY A 43 -7.57 -18.73 -17.61
CA GLY A 43 -6.51 -17.82 -18.11
C GLY A 43 -5.80 -16.92 -17.08
N ASN A 44 -6.49 -16.44 -16.04
CA ASN A 44 -5.94 -15.68 -14.88
C ASN A 44 -4.78 -16.34 -14.10
N PRO A 45 -3.54 -15.83 -14.13
CA PRO A 45 -2.35 -16.45 -13.54
C PRO A 45 -2.34 -16.70 -12.00
N LEU A 46 -3.44 -16.42 -11.27
CA LEU A 46 -3.55 -16.58 -9.82
C LEU A 46 -4.05 -17.96 -9.33
N TRP A 47 -4.33 -18.91 -10.20
CA TRP A 47 -4.75 -20.27 -9.79
C TRP A 47 -3.73 -21.36 -10.17
N ALA A 48 -3.87 -22.52 -9.52
CA ALA A 48 -2.86 -23.57 -9.55
C ALA A 48 -2.61 -24.18 -10.93
N ASP A 49 -3.62 -24.16 -11.82
CA ASP A 49 -3.59 -24.88 -13.09
C ASP A 49 -2.96 -24.08 -14.25
N ASN A 50 -2.70 -22.78 -14.08
CA ASN A 50 -1.93 -21.98 -15.03
C ASN A 50 -1.16 -20.87 -14.27
N PRO A 51 -0.11 -21.25 -13.54
CA PRO A 51 0.68 -20.30 -12.76
C PRO A 51 1.33 -19.26 -13.69
N PRO A 52 1.68 -18.07 -13.17
CA PRO A 52 2.42 -17.09 -13.94
C PRO A 52 3.77 -17.71 -14.31
N SER A 53 4.12 -17.67 -15.60
CA SER A 53 5.46 -17.95 -16.10
C SER A 53 6.13 -16.65 -16.47
N SER A 54 7.45 -16.66 -16.67
CA SER A 54 8.16 -15.50 -17.24
C SER A 54 7.51 -15.01 -18.53
N ASP A 55 6.98 -15.93 -19.34
CA ASP A 55 6.45 -15.66 -20.67
C ASP A 55 4.98 -15.18 -20.62
N SER A 56 4.25 -15.52 -19.55
CA SER A 56 2.85 -15.09 -19.34
C SER A 56 2.71 -13.93 -18.36
N PHE A 57 3.79 -13.49 -17.70
CA PHE A 57 3.78 -12.36 -16.78
C PHE A 57 3.75 -11.02 -17.52
N GLN A 58 2.54 -10.50 -17.75
CA GLN A 58 2.28 -9.19 -18.35
C GLN A 58 1.66 -8.24 -17.32
N PRO A 59 2.44 -7.74 -16.33
CA PRO A 59 1.89 -6.87 -15.31
C PRO A 59 1.41 -5.55 -15.92
N THR A 60 0.22 -5.12 -15.50
CA THR A 60 -0.24 -3.75 -15.77
C THR A 60 0.38 -2.82 -14.73
N TYR A 61 1.10 -1.80 -15.18
CA TYR A 61 1.66 -0.79 -14.28
C TYR A 61 0.54 0.11 -13.77
N ALA A 62 0.11 -0.12 -12.52
CA ALA A 62 -0.87 0.73 -11.86
C ALA A 62 -0.30 2.12 -11.53
N VAL A 63 1.01 2.20 -11.33
CA VAL A 63 1.75 3.42 -11.05
C VAL A 63 3.05 3.46 -11.87
N PRO A 64 3.57 4.67 -12.20
CA PRO A 64 4.90 4.80 -12.76
C PRO A 64 5.96 4.15 -11.85
N ARG A 65 7.01 3.60 -12.45
CA ARG A 65 8.17 3.09 -11.69
C ARG A 65 8.71 4.22 -10.80
N GLN A 66 8.75 3.99 -9.50
CA GLN A 66 9.36 4.92 -8.55
C GLN A 66 10.88 4.92 -8.74
N ALA A 67 11.50 6.08 -8.52
CA ALA A 67 12.95 6.17 -8.51
C ALA A 67 13.51 5.27 -7.39
N ILE A 68 14.66 4.65 -7.67
CA ILE A 68 15.40 3.92 -6.64
C ILE A 68 15.89 4.96 -5.63
N VAL A 69 15.76 4.66 -4.34
CA VAL A 69 16.40 5.46 -3.29
C VAL A 69 17.88 5.10 -3.30
N GLU A 70 18.70 5.97 -3.87
CA GLU A 70 20.15 5.85 -3.83
C GLU A 70 20.72 6.63 -2.65
N GLY A 71 21.80 6.12 -2.04
CA GLY A 71 22.63 6.86 -1.09
C GLY A 71 21.93 7.26 0.21
N PHE A 72 21.29 6.31 0.91
CA PHE A 72 20.88 6.55 2.30
C PHE A 72 22.10 6.56 3.22
N GLU A 73 22.02 7.36 4.28
CA GLU A 73 23.08 7.46 5.26
C GLU A 73 22.98 6.30 6.26
N ILE A 74 24.11 5.63 6.51
CA ILE A 74 24.23 4.62 7.55
C ILE A 74 24.87 5.29 8.76
N LEU A 75 24.12 5.32 9.87
CA LEU A 75 24.54 5.93 11.12
C LEU A 75 25.04 4.86 12.10
N SER A 76 25.98 5.23 12.97
CA SER A 76 26.33 4.42 14.13
C SER A 76 25.16 4.35 15.12
N ALA A 77 25.15 3.34 15.99
CA ALA A 77 24.15 3.23 17.06
C ALA A 77 24.11 4.51 17.93
N GLU A 78 25.27 5.06 18.28
CA GLU A 78 25.38 6.30 19.07
C GLU A 78 24.80 7.53 18.35
N GLN A 79 24.92 7.59 17.01
CA GLN A 79 24.28 8.61 16.20
C GLN A 79 22.76 8.40 16.15
N GLY A 80 22.32 7.14 15.97
CA GLY A 80 20.92 6.74 15.97
C GLY A 80 20.21 7.09 17.28
N ASP A 81 20.83 6.81 18.42
CA ASP A 81 20.30 7.12 19.76
C ASP A 81 19.99 8.61 19.98
N ARG A 82 20.63 9.50 19.21
CA ARG A 82 20.35 10.95 19.28
C ARG A 82 19.18 11.39 18.41
N LEU A 83 18.76 10.56 17.45
CA LEU A 83 17.72 10.87 16.46
C LEU A 83 16.42 10.13 16.73
N LEU A 84 16.52 8.90 17.23
CA LEU A 84 15.38 8.04 17.48
C LEU A 84 14.85 8.26 18.89
N ALA A 85 13.53 8.13 19.05
CA ALA A 85 12.93 8.04 20.37
C ALA A 85 13.37 6.72 21.03
N SER A 86 13.44 6.70 22.36
CA SER A 86 13.84 5.50 23.11
C SER A 86 12.90 4.30 22.93
N ASP A 87 11.66 4.56 22.51
CA ASP A 87 10.60 3.60 22.23
C ASP A 87 10.29 3.45 20.72
N GLU A 88 11.15 4.00 19.86
CA GLU A 88 11.04 3.86 18.41
C GLU A 88 11.16 2.39 17.99
N LEU A 89 10.23 1.93 17.16
CA LEU A 89 10.28 0.58 16.61
C LEU A 89 11.24 0.50 15.42
N VAL A 90 12.08 -0.54 15.43
CA VAL A 90 13.04 -0.82 14.38
C VAL A 90 12.94 -2.26 13.91
N ILE A 91 13.22 -2.48 12.63
CA ILE A 91 13.50 -3.81 12.09
C ILE A 91 15.01 -4.05 12.25
N GLY A 92 15.38 -4.98 13.12
CA GLY A 92 16.76 -5.42 13.28
C GLY A 92 17.09 -6.57 12.32
N VAL A 93 18.20 -6.46 11.60
CA VAL A 93 18.71 -7.51 10.70
C VAL A 93 20.14 -7.81 11.08
N GLU A 94 20.48 -9.09 11.22
CA GLU A 94 21.84 -9.56 11.41
C GLU A 94 22.19 -10.60 10.33
N VAL A 95 23.28 -10.36 9.61
CA VAL A 95 23.83 -11.27 8.58
C VAL A 95 25.33 -11.38 8.80
N ASP A 96 25.83 -12.61 8.94
CA ASP A 96 27.25 -12.92 9.15
C ASP A 96 27.92 -12.08 10.26
N GLY A 97 27.20 -11.85 11.36
CA GLY A 97 27.67 -11.09 12.52
C GLY A 97 27.68 -9.57 12.34
N GLN A 98 27.21 -9.06 11.19
CA GLN A 98 26.96 -7.63 10.99
C GLN A 98 25.48 -7.33 11.22
N ALA A 99 25.21 -6.34 12.07
CA ALA A 99 23.86 -5.93 12.41
C ALA A 99 23.51 -4.55 11.83
N ARG A 100 22.24 -4.36 11.46
CA ARG A 100 21.67 -3.08 11.03
C ARG A 100 20.24 -2.93 11.56
N ALA A 101 19.83 -1.70 11.83
CA ALA A 101 18.49 -1.37 12.31
C ALA A 101 17.82 -0.36 11.38
N TYR A 102 16.57 -0.64 10.99
CA TYR A 102 15.77 0.19 10.08
C TYR A 102 14.53 0.69 10.82
N PRO A 103 14.45 2.00 11.17
CA PRO A 103 13.29 2.56 11.86
C PRO A 103 12.02 2.46 11.03
N ILE A 104 10.93 1.98 11.64
CA ILE A 104 9.64 1.82 10.94
C ILE A 104 9.13 3.17 10.43
N ASN A 105 9.33 4.26 11.19
CA ASN A 105 8.88 5.58 10.78
C ASN A 105 9.62 6.10 9.53
N MET A 106 10.84 5.62 9.25
CA MET A 106 11.52 5.90 7.97
C MET A 106 10.94 5.09 6.81
N LEU A 107 10.35 3.92 7.10
CA LEU A 107 9.75 3.01 6.13
C LEU A 107 8.27 3.36 5.82
N THR A 108 7.58 4.10 6.68
CA THR A 108 6.12 4.32 6.55
C THR A 108 5.73 5.41 5.52
N GLY A 109 6.68 5.94 4.74
CA GLY A 109 6.42 6.91 3.66
C GLY A 109 6.61 8.39 4.04
N PRO A 110 6.30 9.36 3.15
CA PRO A 110 5.72 9.21 1.82
C PRO A 110 6.72 8.84 0.71
N ALA A 111 8.03 8.76 1.02
CA ALA A 111 9.07 8.62 0.00
C ALA A 111 9.84 7.29 0.03
N ARG A 112 9.72 6.46 1.08
CA ARG A 112 10.68 5.38 1.34
C ARG A 112 10.05 4.11 1.95
N GLU A 113 9.13 3.47 1.25
CA GLU A 113 8.54 2.20 1.69
C GLU A 113 9.52 1.02 1.64
N ILE A 114 10.50 1.08 0.74
CA ILE A 114 11.49 0.02 0.53
C ILE A 114 12.90 0.60 0.53
N ILE A 115 13.79 0.02 1.33
CA ILE A 115 15.23 0.30 1.31
C ILE A 115 15.96 -0.92 0.75
N ASN A 116 16.58 -0.76 -0.43
CA ASN A 116 17.48 -1.77 -0.99
C ASN A 116 18.88 -1.54 -0.42
N ASP A 117 19.40 -2.49 0.33
CA ASP A 117 20.67 -2.40 1.05
C ASP A 117 21.55 -3.64 0.76
N GLU A 118 22.84 -3.53 1.05
CA GLU A 118 23.77 -4.63 1.08
C GLU A 118 24.38 -4.74 2.49
N LEU A 119 24.13 -5.87 3.14
CA LEU A 119 24.64 -6.18 4.47
C LEU A 119 25.49 -7.45 4.41
N ALA A 120 26.75 -7.34 4.84
CA ALA A 120 27.73 -8.44 4.75
C ALA A 120 27.84 -9.07 3.34
N GLY A 121 27.69 -8.28 2.27
CA GLY A 121 27.72 -8.77 0.88
C GLY A 121 26.41 -9.43 0.41
N THR A 122 25.37 -9.45 1.25
CA THR A 122 24.04 -9.98 0.91
C THR A 122 23.09 -8.83 0.59
N ALA A 123 22.51 -8.86 -0.61
CA ALA A 123 21.47 -7.92 -1.00
C ALA A 123 20.18 -8.18 -0.18
N ILE A 124 19.66 -7.14 0.44
CA ILE A 124 18.44 -7.17 1.25
C ILE A 124 17.50 -6.02 0.87
N ALA A 125 16.20 -6.24 1.06
CA ALA A 125 15.19 -5.21 0.90
C ALA A 125 14.37 -5.10 2.19
N SER A 126 14.54 -4.00 2.94
CA SER A 126 13.75 -3.73 4.15
C SER A 126 12.45 -3.02 3.78
N THR A 127 11.33 -3.50 4.31
CA THR A 127 9.97 -2.96 4.11
C THR A 127 9.09 -3.26 5.34
N TRP A 128 7.99 -2.51 5.52
CA TRP A 128 7.06 -2.63 6.66
C TRP A 128 5.60 -2.43 6.23
#